data_AF-A0AAD7U5D2-F1
#
_entry.id   AF-A0AAD7U5D2-F1
#
_cell.length_a   1.000
_cell.length_b   1.000
_cell.length_c   1.000
_cell.angle_alpha   90.00
_cell.angle_beta   90.00
_cell.angle_gamma   90.00
#
_symmetry.space_group_name_H-M   'P 1'
#
loop_
_entity.id
_entity.type
_entity.pdbx_description
1 polymer ?
#
loop_
_entity_poly.entity_id
_entity_poly.type
_entity_poly.pdbx_seq_one_letter_code
_entity_poly.pdbx_strand_id
1 'polypeptide(L)'
;MPHTLIVAQFHPVASSYWLPRSGQLAAARIPTAPFWALRFNLNDYSEDSNRPSQLCVVSPEPSPVPLPNVSLTLGPKHAVLTGTFYTGNEDLTAMDALPCADWLVRRPLYIHATPVISMDMFCCPPLECVICQLEEDSIRRFRQAVRDGTKALYKYRKDKEQEQWAARMAQWDRHDLSQFTFGQHGWDPTYMFSRLNNPQAYCFAFFYSGKVPGFGQRPTIYNELLLYAQICKDYRWHGVERAILWVRDMRTNENRSEHHVSAQPEHPNAQCTPFENDPSFRKAVEQLRSDRRPISLEEEEEMEETSDTTSDSTSESDNSRYVWVSWLPWAFPELALEFPEIPLGNPRVVVLDLFGVVLDREAAIRCALDKWLTFAHYGQTVEGILSRYIEIEALVARKNIAAASSLAAIVHGALQTLADKLAIPPQVQSQLITDAMAVILKPAPYRDAERAIAAFSGQGRSIIVIPPYSEVAMQHLLPPRLRSRIWSANEPLSAHFAAPDSFFEALLAQCRATCPEIRPADILLVSASVSRVTAPASLAGHPTVLLERSGTIASRVQFLVARVPHGNPVPSLVVGDLDVLYERLNVHREVA
;
A
#
# COMPACT_ATOMS: atom_id res chain seq x y z
N MET A 1 11.58 41.62 -21.33
CA MET A 1 11.61 40.63 -20.21
C MET A 1 11.73 39.23 -20.78
N PRO A 2 12.62 38.33 -20.31
CA PRO A 2 12.83 37.05 -20.96
C PRO A 2 11.67 36.10 -20.62
N HIS A 3 10.68 36.09 -21.51
CA HIS A 3 9.69 35.04 -21.65
C HIS A 3 9.82 34.49 -23.06
N THR A 4 9.41 33.26 -23.28
CA THR A 4 9.37 32.72 -24.64
C THR A 4 8.47 31.50 -24.72
N LEU A 5 7.84 31.32 -25.88
CA LEU A 5 7.22 30.05 -26.25
C LEU A 5 8.31 29.04 -26.55
N ILE A 6 8.22 27.87 -25.94
CA ILE A 6 9.23 26.83 -26.01
C ILE A 6 8.57 25.46 -26.05
N VAL A 7 9.26 24.50 -26.65
CA VAL A 7 8.89 23.10 -26.54
C VAL A 7 9.56 22.54 -25.28
N ALA A 8 8.74 22.04 -24.38
CA ALA A 8 9.17 21.37 -23.17
C ALA A 8 8.75 19.90 -23.21
N GLN A 9 9.50 19.03 -22.55
CA GLN A 9 9.07 17.66 -22.26
C GLN A 9 9.34 17.40 -20.78
N PHE A 10 8.35 16.83 -20.09
CA PHE A 10 8.52 16.47 -18.70
C PHE A 10 9.64 15.43 -18.55
N HIS A 11 10.49 15.61 -17.54
CA HIS A 11 11.58 14.69 -17.22
C HIS A 11 11.32 14.03 -15.84
N PRO A 12 10.56 12.90 -15.80
CA PRO A 12 10.16 12.25 -14.56
C PRO A 12 11.35 11.85 -13.69
N VAL A 13 12.39 11.25 -14.31
CA VAL A 13 13.59 10.77 -13.59
C VAL A 13 14.30 11.91 -12.89
N ALA A 14 14.64 12.98 -13.61
CA ALA A 14 15.26 14.17 -13.04
C ALA A 14 14.37 14.86 -12.00
N SER A 15 13.04 14.76 -12.12
CA SER A 15 12.12 15.32 -11.11
C SER A 15 12.08 14.49 -9.83
N SER A 16 12.46 13.21 -9.91
CA SER A 16 12.34 12.19 -8.84
C SER A 16 13.59 12.01 -7.98
N TYR A 17 14.58 12.91 -8.07
CA TYR A 17 15.86 12.80 -7.36
C TYR A 17 15.74 12.60 -5.84
N TRP A 18 14.63 13.06 -5.25
CA TRP A 18 14.33 12.98 -3.82
C TRP A 18 13.53 11.72 -3.43
N LEU A 19 13.08 10.93 -4.41
CA LEU A 19 12.46 9.62 -4.19
C LEU A 19 13.53 8.53 -4.02
N PRO A 20 13.20 7.43 -3.32
CA PRO A 20 14.06 6.24 -3.28
C PRO A 20 14.21 5.63 -4.69
N ARG A 21 15.22 4.78 -4.87
CA ARG A 21 15.60 4.24 -6.18
C ARG A 21 14.44 3.55 -6.91
N SER A 22 13.63 2.78 -6.20
CA SER A 22 12.42 2.17 -6.75
C SER A 22 11.41 3.20 -7.27
N GLY A 23 11.24 4.32 -6.57
CA GLY A 23 10.39 5.44 -7.00
C GLY A 23 10.96 6.16 -8.23
N GLN A 24 12.28 6.31 -8.31
CA GLN A 24 12.95 6.85 -9.50
C GLN A 24 12.76 5.95 -10.73
N LEU A 25 12.90 4.62 -10.56
CA LEU A 25 12.66 3.63 -11.61
C LEU A 25 11.19 3.60 -12.05
N ALA A 26 10.25 3.73 -11.10
CA ALA A 26 8.83 3.87 -11.42
C ALA A 26 8.56 5.16 -12.20
N ALA A 27 9.14 6.29 -11.78
CA ALA A 27 9.04 7.56 -12.49
C ALA A 27 9.59 7.47 -13.92
N ALA A 28 10.69 6.74 -14.13
CA ALA A 28 11.28 6.50 -15.45
C ALA A 28 10.33 5.85 -16.45
N ARG A 29 9.29 5.14 -15.97
CA ARG A 29 8.31 4.44 -16.81
C ARG A 29 7.14 5.32 -17.22
N ILE A 30 7.03 6.56 -16.73
CA ILE A 30 5.97 7.47 -17.15
C ILE A 30 6.21 7.83 -18.63
N PRO A 31 5.26 7.55 -19.53
CA PRO A 31 5.38 7.99 -20.92
C PRO A 31 5.25 9.51 -20.96
N THR A 32 6.24 10.19 -21.54
CA THR A 32 6.22 11.66 -21.68
C THR A 32 6.27 12.07 -23.14
N ALA A 33 5.54 13.13 -23.48
CA ALA A 33 5.56 13.71 -24.82
C ALA A 33 5.99 15.19 -24.79
N PRO A 34 6.71 15.66 -25.82
CA PRO A 34 6.96 17.09 -25.99
C PRO A 34 5.67 17.88 -26.15
N PHE A 35 5.59 19.05 -25.53
CA PHE A 35 4.46 19.97 -25.60
C PHE A 35 4.92 21.43 -25.71
N TRP A 36 4.05 22.29 -26.23
CA TRP A 36 4.32 23.72 -26.27
C TRP A 36 3.96 24.38 -24.95
N ALA A 37 4.82 25.29 -24.51
CA ALA A 37 4.61 26.06 -23.29
C ALA A 37 5.11 27.49 -23.43
N LEU A 38 4.50 28.43 -22.71
CA LEU A 38 5.10 29.70 -22.41
C LEU A 38 5.94 29.56 -21.14
N ARG A 39 7.23 29.85 -21.26
CA ARG A 39 8.15 29.95 -20.14
C ARG A 39 8.31 31.39 -19.70
N PHE A 40 8.04 31.70 -18.44
CA PHE A 40 7.99 33.08 -17.93
C PHE A 40 8.25 33.16 -16.42
N ASN A 41 8.29 34.40 -15.90
CA ASN A 41 8.25 34.72 -14.48
C ASN A 41 6.99 35.56 -14.17
N LEU A 42 6.31 35.22 -13.08
CA LEU A 42 5.12 35.91 -12.58
C LEU A 42 5.45 37.13 -11.72
N ASN A 43 6.60 37.11 -11.04
CA ASN A 43 7.05 38.19 -10.17
C ASN A 43 8.07 39.07 -10.89
N ASP A 44 7.79 40.37 -10.89
CA ASP A 44 8.58 41.40 -11.55
C ASP A 44 9.93 41.65 -10.81
N TYR A 45 10.06 41.26 -9.54
CA TYR A 45 11.34 41.34 -8.77
C TYR A 45 12.47 40.41 -9.26
N SER A 46 12.19 39.54 -10.24
CA SER A 46 13.17 38.60 -10.83
C SER A 46 13.55 38.99 -12.26
N GLU A 47 13.38 40.27 -12.62
CA GLU A 47 13.54 40.84 -13.96
C GLU A 47 14.91 40.57 -14.61
N ASP A 48 15.96 40.40 -13.81
CA ASP A 48 17.31 40.06 -14.27
C ASP A 48 17.62 38.56 -14.29
N SER A 49 16.67 37.71 -13.87
CA SER A 49 16.85 36.26 -13.92
C SER A 49 16.63 35.76 -15.35
N ASN A 50 17.73 35.39 -16.02
CA ASN A 50 17.68 34.62 -17.26
C ASN A 50 17.11 33.20 -17.08
N ARG A 51 16.60 32.84 -15.90
CA ARG A 51 16.03 31.53 -15.56
C ARG A 51 14.55 31.64 -15.17
N PRO A 52 13.64 31.88 -16.13
CA PRO A 52 12.22 31.86 -15.83
C PRO A 52 11.79 30.48 -15.32
N SER A 53 11.15 30.45 -14.15
CA SER A 53 10.89 29.22 -13.39
C SER A 53 9.46 28.68 -13.54
N GLN A 54 8.64 29.29 -14.41
CA GLN A 54 7.25 28.89 -14.60
C GLN A 54 6.95 28.54 -16.05
N LEU A 55 6.07 27.55 -16.22
CA LEU A 55 5.56 27.07 -17.49
C LEU A 55 4.02 27.12 -17.50
N CYS A 56 3.46 27.58 -18.61
CA CYS A 56 2.04 27.51 -18.93
C CYS A 56 1.85 26.83 -20.28
N VAL A 57 0.98 25.83 -20.34
CA VAL A 57 0.77 24.99 -21.52
C VAL A 57 0.12 25.78 -22.66
N VAL A 58 0.53 25.52 -23.89
CA VAL A 58 -0.10 26.03 -25.11
C VAL A 58 -0.70 24.87 -25.89
N SER A 59 -1.96 24.99 -26.27
CA SER A 59 -2.80 23.87 -26.68
C SER A 59 -3.95 24.29 -27.59
N PRO A 60 -4.42 23.43 -28.50
CA PRO A 60 -5.63 23.69 -29.29
C PRO A 60 -6.93 23.56 -28.46
N GLU A 61 -6.85 22.95 -27.28
CA GLU A 61 -7.94 22.85 -26.30
C GLU A 61 -7.71 23.85 -25.16
N PRO A 62 -8.78 24.42 -24.56
CA PRO A 62 -8.65 25.22 -23.36
C PRO A 62 -8.20 24.38 -22.16
N SER A 63 -7.76 25.05 -21.10
CA SER A 63 -7.35 24.41 -19.85
C SER A 63 -8.47 23.53 -19.29
N PRO A 64 -8.12 22.34 -18.76
CA PRO A 64 -9.09 21.44 -18.13
C PRO A 64 -9.60 21.94 -16.78
N VAL A 65 -9.10 23.08 -16.27
CA VAL A 65 -9.53 23.64 -14.99
C VAL A 65 -10.93 24.26 -15.13
N PRO A 66 -11.91 23.87 -14.29
CA PRO A 66 -13.31 24.30 -14.41
C PRO A 66 -13.53 25.70 -13.83
N LEU A 67 -12.77 26.69 -14.29
CA LEU A 67 -12.84 28.08 -13.85
C LEU A 67 -12.92 29.00 -15.08
N PRO A 68 -13.61 30.15 -14.99
CA PRO A 68 -13.63 31.11 -16.08
C PRO A 68 -12.25 31.75 -16.27
N ASN A 69 -11.94 32.16 -17.51
CA ASN A 69 -10.75 32.94 -17.86
C ASN A 69 -9.40 32.29 -17.51
N VAL A 70 -9.35 30.97 -17.37
CA VAL A 70 -8.09 30.20 -17.15
C VAL A 70 -7.36 29.85 -18.44
N SER A 71 -7.87 30.32 -19.57
CA SER A 71 -7.26 30.17 -20.89
C SER A 71 -7.54 31.42 -21.70
N LEU A 72 -6.52 31.85 -22.43
CA LEU A 72 -6.57 33.00 -23.32
C LEU A 72 -6.22 32.55 -24.73
N THR A 73 -6.87 33.11 -25.74
CA THR A 73 -6.54 32.82 -27.14
C THR A 73 -5.22 33.48 -27.54
N LEU A 74 -4.47 32.84 -28.44
CA LEU A 74 -3.12 33.21 -28.83
C LEU A 74 -2.97 33.21 -30.35
N GLY A 75 -2.37 34.28 -30.88
CA GLY A 75 -1.94 34.38 -32.27
C GLY A 75 -0.90 35.49 -32.46
N PRO A 76 -0.63 35.97 -33.68
CA PRO A 76 -1.14 35.45 -34.95
C PRO A 76 -0.56 34.08 -35.30
N LYS A 77 -1.17 33.37 -36.26
CA LYS A 77 -0.74 32.03 -36.70
C LYS A 77 -0.36 32.01 -38.16
N HIS A 78 0.63 31.19 -38.51
CA HIS A 78 1.10 30.96 -39.86
C HIS A 78 1.08 29.47 -40.20
N ALA A 79 0.38 29.11 -41.28
CA ALA A 79 0.27 27.75 -41.78
C ALA A 79 1.50 27.39 -42.63
N VAL A 80 2.34 26.47 -42.15
CA VAL A 80 3.68 26.23 -42.74
C VAL A 80 3.63 25.69 -44.17
N LEU A 81 2.63 24.87 -44.52
CA LEU A 81 2.56 24.23 -45.84
C LEU A 81 1.89 25.12 -46.89
N THR A 82 0.81 25.81 -46.51
CA THR A 82 0.03 26.67 -47.41
C THR A 82 0.46 28.13 -47.44
N GLY A 83 1.30 28.57 -46.48
CA GLY A 83 1.68 29.98 -46.32
C GLY A 83 0.54 30.87 -45.83
N THR A 84 -0.57 30.29 -45.37
CA THR A 84 -1.76 31.06 -44.92
C THR A 84 -1.47 31.75 -43.59
N PHE A 85 -1.71 33.05 -43.51
CA PHE A 85 -1.66 33.81 -42.26
C PHE A 85 -3.05 34.04 -41.69
N TYR A 86 -3.17 33.97 -40.36
CA TYR A 86 -4.39 34.28 -39.63
C TYR A 86 -4.10 35.19 -38.44
N THR A 87 -4.62 36.41 -38.52
CA THR A 87 -4.59 37.46 -37.51
C THR A 87 -6.05 37.77 -37.11
N GLY A 88 -6.67 36.88 -36.33
CA GLY A 88 -8.01 37.11 -35.79
C GLY A 88 -8.00 38.08 -34.59
N ASN A 89 -9.16 38.29 -33.96
CA ASN A 89 -9.28 39.01 -32.69
C ASN A 89 -8.82 38.12 -31.51
N GLU A 90 -7.55 37.73 -31.52
CA GLU A 90 -6.97 36.89 -30.47
C GLU A 90 -6.72 37.70 -29.19
N ASP A 91 -6.91 37.08 -28.02
CA ASP A 91 -6.73 37.74 -26.73
C ASP A 91 -5.28 38.16 -26.52
N LEU A 92 -4.32 37.35 -26.98
CA LEU A 92 -2.89 37.58 -26.83
C LEU A 92 -2.17 37.53 -28.17
N THR A 93 -1.32 38.51 -28.39
CA THR A 93 -0.49 38.63 -29.59
C THR A 93 0.96 38.24 -29.29
N ALA A 94 1.51 37.40 -30.14
CA ALA A 94 2.93 37.09 -30.27
C ALA A 94 3.61 38.06 -31.25
N MET A 95 4.88 38.38 -31.02
CA MET A 95 5.67 39.26 -31.89
C MET A 95 5.84 38.65 -33.29
N ASP A 96 5.99 37.33 -33.37
CA ASP A 96 6.08 36.57 -34.62
C ASP A 96 4.87 35.62 -34.76
N ALA A 97 4.45 35.39 -36.00
CA ALA A 97 3.36 34.46 -36.27
C ALA A 97 3.75 33.02 -35.92
N LEU A 98 2.91 32.34 -35.14
CA LEU A 98 3.16 31.01 -34.64
C LEU A 98 3.03 29.96 -35.76
N PRO A 99 4.08 29.17 -36.03
CA PRO A 99 4.04 28.16 -37.08
C PRO A 99 3.10 27.01 -36.67
N CYS A 100 2.09 26.71 -37.49
CA CYS A 100 1.11 25.65 -37.22
C CYS A 100 0.74 24.86 -38.47
N ALA A 101 0.03 23.74 -38.28
CA ALA A 101 -0.52 22.97 -39.38
C ALA A 101 -1.70 23.71 -40.04
N ASP A 102 -1.91 23.53 -41.34
CA ASP A 102 -2.95 24.26 -42.10
C ASP A 102 -4.34 24.14 -41.48
N TRP A 103 -4.69 22.96 -40.95
CA TRP A 103 -6.00 22.73 -40.33
C TRP A 103 -6.20 23.47 -38.99
N LEU A 104 -5.11 23.91 -38.35
CA LEU A 104 -5.15 24.63 -37.08
C LEU A 104 -5.11 26.16 -37.27
N VAL A 105 -4.72 26.66 -38.44
CA VAL A 105 -4.51 28.10 -38.66
C VAL A 105 -5.76 28.95 -38.32
N ARG A 106 -6.95 28.42 -38.62
CA ARG A 106 -8.25 29.05 -38.33
C ARG A 106 -8.90 28.62 -37.01
N ARG A 107 -8.28 27.70 -36.27
CA ARG A 107 -8.77 27.23 -34.96
C ARG A 107 -8.12 28.04 -33.84
N PRO A 108 -8.81 28.27 -32.72
CA PRO A 108 -8.20 28.94 -31.58
C PRO A 108 -7.03 28.11 -31.05
N LEU A 109 -5.94 28.81 -30.71
CA LEU A 109 -4.85 28.26 -29.94
C LEU A 109 -4.92 28.92 -28.58
N TYR A 110 -4.88 28.14 -27.51
CA TYR A 110 -5.01 28.62 -26.14
C TYR A 110 -3.68 28.57 -25.42
N ILE A 111 -3.44 29.56 -24.59
CA ILE A 111 -2.44 29.49 -23.52
C ILE A 111 -3.16 29.35 -22.18
N HIS A 112 -2.77 28.35 -21.41
CA HIS A 112 -3.39 28.03 -20.13
C HIS A 112 -2.83 28.95 -19.05
N ALA A 113 -3.58 29.99 -18.68
CA ALA A 113 -3.25 30.87 -17.57
C ALA A 113 -3.28 30.12 -16.22
N THR A 114 -4.02 29.01 -16.13
CA THR A 114 -4.05 28.14 -14.95
C THR A 114 -4.30 26.70 -15.39
N PRO A 115 -3.58 25.69 -14.85
CA PRO A 115 -2.58 25.77 -13.79
C PRO A 115 -1.22 26.30 -14.29
N VAL A 116 -0.47 26.91 -13.37
CA VAL A 116 0.95 27.25 -13.59
C VAL A 116 1.80 26.09 -13.10
N ILE A 117 2.71 25.63 -13.95
CA ILE A 117 3.66 24.57 -13.63
C ILE A 117 4.96 25.24 -13.15
N SER A 118 5.36 24.96 -11.91
CA SER A 118 6.61 25.48 -11.34
C SER A 118 7.77 24.52 -11.60
N MET A 119 8.93 25.05 -11.97
CA MET A 119 10.13 24.26 -12.18
C MET A 119 11.04 24.28 -10.95
N ASP A 120 11.84 23.24 -10.79
CA ASP A 120 12.92 23.24 -9.81
C ASP A 120 13.91 24.37 -10.14
N MET A 121 14.20 25.26 -9.18
CA MET A 121 15.13 26.37 -9.41
C MET A 121 16.56 25.89 -9.69
N PHE A 122 16.97 24.74 -9.16
CA PHE A 122 18.28 24.14 -9.35
C PHE A 122 18.39 23.40 -10.69
N CYS A 123 17.27 22.98 -11.27
CA CYS A 123 17.21 22.32 -12.59
C CYS A 123 16.56 23.21 -13.67
N CYS A 124 16.50 24.52 -13.44
CA CYS A 124 15.98 25.52 -14.36
C CYS A 124 17.13 26.11 -15.20
N PRO A 125 17.42 25.57 -16.41
CA PRO A 125 18.50 26.08 -17.25
C PRO A 125 18.20 27.52 -17.70
N PRO A 126 19.20 28.39 -17.88
CA PRO A 126 18.96 29.73 -18.42
C PRO A 126 18.28 29.66 -19.79
N LEU A 127 17.55 30.71 -20.16
CA LEU A 127 17.06 30.87 -21.52
C LEU A 127 18.23 31.15 -22.45
N GLU A 128 18.61 30.14 -23.23
CA GLU A 128 19.69 30.23 -24.22
C GLU A 128 19.22 30.88 -25.53
N CYS A 129 17.94 30.69 -25.88
CA CYS A 129 17.35 31.21 -27.10
C CYS A 129 15.90 31.63 -26.86
N VAL A 130 15.48 32.67 -27.58
CA VAL A 130 14.10 33.17 -27.64
C VAL A 130 13.52 32.73 -28.97
N ILE A 131 12.54 31.83 -28.95
CA ILE A 131 11.92 31.29 -30.17
C ILE A 131 10.80 32.22 -30.63
N CYS A 132 9.90 32.58 -29.71
CA CYS A 132 8.82 33.52 -29.95
C CYS A 132 8.42 34.20 -28.65
N GLN A 133 8.12 35.50 -28.68
CA GLN A 133 7.71 36.32 -27.54
C GLN A 133 6.27 36.80 -27.70
N LEU A 134 5.62 37.05 -26.57
CA LEU A 134 4.39 37.85 -26.55
C LEU A 134 4.74 39.34 -26.63
N GLU A 135 3.87 40.12 -27.25
CA GLU A 135 3.93 41.58 -27.16
C GLU A 135 3.84 42.02 -25.69
N GLU A 136 4.41 43.19 -25.38
CA GLU A 136 4.52 43.69 -24.01
C GLU A 136 3.14 43.82 -23.31
N ASP A 137 2.12 44.30 -24.04
CA ASP A 137 0.75 44.39 -23.50
C ASP A 137 0.10 43.02 -23.34
N SER A 138 0.46 42.05 -24.18
CA SER A 138 -0.04 40.69 -24.12
C SER A 138 0.57 39.92 -22.95
N ILE A 139 1.88 40.00 -22.71
CA ILE A 139 2.48 39.37 -21.51
C ILE A 139 1.96 39.97 -20.21
N ARG A 140 1.69 41.28 -20.17
CA ARG A 140 1.09 41.94 -18.99
C ARG A 140 -0.33 41.42 -18.72
N ARG A 141 -1.18 41.35 -19.74
CA ARG A 141 -2.53 40.77 -19.64
C ARG A 141 -2.49 39.30 -19.23
N PHE A 142 -1.57 38.52 -19.81
CA PHE A 142 -1.38 37.11 -19.46
C PHE A 142 -0.98 36.94 -18.00
N ARG A 143 0.02 37.68 -17.50
CA ARG A 143 0.42 37.62 -16.08
C ARG A 143 -0.74 37.98 -15.15
N GLN A 144 -1.54 38.97 -15.50
CA GLN A 144 -2.72 39.32 -14.72
C GLN A 144 -3.73 38.17 -14.67
N ALA A 145 -4.03 37.55 -15.81
CA ALA A 145 -4.89 36.37 -15.87
C ALA A 145 -4.34 35.18 -15.06
N VAL A 146 -3.02 34.97 -15.07
CA VAL A 146 -2.35 33.96 -14.23
C VAL A 146 -2.55 34.27 -12.73
N ARG A 147 -2.35 35.53 -12.31
CA ARG A 147 -2.52 35.95 -10.91
C ARG A 147 -3.97 35.73 -10.46
N ASP A 148 -4.94 36.12 -11.29
CA ASP A 148 -6.36 36.01 -10.98
C ASP A 148 -6.82 34.55 -11.00
N GLY A 149 -6.41 33.78 -12.01
CA GLY A 149 -6.69 32.35 -12.12
C GLY A 149 -6.07 31.53 -10.97
N THR A 150 -4.85 31.86 -10.55
CA THR A 150 -4.20 31.21 -9.39
C THR A 150 -4.95 31.49 -8.09
N LYS A 151 -5.38 32.74 -7.86
CA LYS A 151 -6.22 33.12 -6.71
C LYS A 151 -7.58 32.43 -6.75
N ALA A 152 -8.22 32.40 -7.91
CA ALA A 152 -9.51 31.73 -8.11
C ALA A 152 -9.40 30.23 -7.87
N LEU A 153 -8.33 29.60 -8.35
CA LEU A 153 -8.08 28.17 -8.14
C LEU A 153 -7.77 27.85 -6.68
N TYR A 154 -7.01 28.70 -5.98
CA TYR A 154 -6.80 28.56 -4.55
C TYR A 154 -8.12 28.66 -3.76
N LYS A 155 -8.96 29.66 -4.09
CA LYS A 155 -10.28 29.82 -3.48
C LYS A 155 -11.17 28.62 -3.76
N TYR A 156 -11.28 28.21 -5.03
CA TYR A 156 -12.05 27.03 -5.45
C TYR A 156 -11.63 25.76 -4.70
N ARG A 157 -10.31 25.55 -4.52
CA ARG A 157 -9.79 24.43 -3.70
C ARG A 157 -10.25 24.53 -2.26
N LYS A 158 -10.05 25.69 -1.62
CA LYS A 158 -10.43 25.88 -0.21
C LYS A 158 -11.92 25.67 -0.01
N ASP A 159 -12.75 26.20 -0.92
CA ASP A 159 -14.19 26.04 -0.90
C ASP A 159 -14.57 24.56 -1.07
N LYS A 160 -13.93 23.83 -2.00
CA LYS A 160 -14.14 22.38 -2.18
C LYS A 160 -13.67 21.53 -1.01
N GLU A 161 -12.51 21.84 -0.43
CA GLU A 161 -12.00 21.19 0.78
C GLU A 161 -12.95 21.42 1.95
N GLN A 162 -13.48 22.65 2.08
CA GLN A 162 -14.45 23.00 3.11
C GLN A 162 -15.81 22.35 2.88
N GLU A 163 -16.29 22.25 1.63
CA GLU A 163 -17.49 21.49 1.26
C GLU A 163 -17.32 20.00 1.56
N GLN A 164 -16.17 19.41 1.20
CA GLN A 164 -15.88 18.01 1.49
C GLN A 164 -15.73 17.77 2.99
N TRP A 165 -15.09 18.67 3.72
CA TRP A 165 -14.98 18.62 5.18
C TRP A 165 -16.36 18.75 5.83
N ALA A 166 -17.16 19.73 5.41
CA ALA A 166 -18.53 19.92 5.89
C ALA A 166 -19.43 18.74 5.55
N ALA A 167 -19.28 18.12 4.37
CA ALA A 167 -19.98 16.91 3.99
C ALA A 167 -19.56 15.71 4.85
N ARG A 168 -18.25 15.56 5.14
CA ARG A 168 -17.73 14.53 6.07
C ARG A 168 -18.24 14.74 7.49
N MET A 169 -18.26 15.98 7.97
CA MET A 169 -18.79 16.34 9.30
C MET A 169 -20.30 16.15 9.40
N ALA A 170 -21.06 16.53 8.36
CA ALA A 170 -22.51 16.32 8.30
C ALA A 170 -22.90 14.84 8.13
N GLN A 171 -22.02 14.02 7.55
CA GLN A 171 -22.15 12.57 7.52
C GLN A 171 -21.82 11.93 8.87
N TRP A 172 -20.99 12.55 9.71
CA TRP A 172 -20.69 12.05 11.06
C TRP A 172 -21.87 12.18 12.05
N ASP A 173 -22.77 13.16 11.86
CA ASP A 173 -23.96 13.35 12.72
C ASP A 173 -25.14 12.42 12.37
N ARG A 174 -25.03 11.62 11.31
CA ARG A 174 -26.03 10.60 10.95
C ARG A 174 -25.36 9.23 10.96
N HIS A 175 -25.62 8.46 12.00
CA HIS A 175 -25.37 7.02 12.04
C HIS A 175 -25.88 6.34 10.76
N ASP A 176 -24.98 6.07 9.80
CA ASP A 176 -24.93 4.81 9.05
C ASP A 176 -23.62 4.69 8.26
N LEU A 177 -22.83 3.65 8.56
CA LEU A 177 -21.50 3.37 8.01
C LEU A 177 -21.56 2.67 6.64
N SER A 178 -22.54 3.01 5.80
CA SER A 178 -22.60 2.48 4.43
C SER A 178 -22.28 3.59 3.43
N GLN A 179 -21.26 3.35 2.62
CA GLN A 179 -20.82 4.14 1.46
C GLN A 179 -19.70 5.17 1.72
N PHE A 180 -18.51 4.68 2.07
CA PHE A 180 -17.30 5.21 1.44
C PHE A 180 -17.18 4.61 0.03
N THR A 181 -17.98 5.12 -0.90
CA THR A 181 -17.80 4.87 -2.33
C THR A 181 -16.55 5.63 -2.80
N PHE A 182 -15.39 5.00 -2.71
CA PHE A 182 -14.29 5.30 -3.62
C PHE A 182 -14.71 4.84 -5.02
N GLY A 183 -15.46 5.67 -5.76
CA GLY A 183 -15.81 5.28 -7.12
C GLY A 183 -16.86 6.06 -7.89
N GLN A 184 -17.31 7.27 -7.51
CA GLN A 184 -18.29 8.00 -8.36
C GLN A 184 -18.18 9.54 -8.41
N HIS A 185 -17.15 10.17 -7.85
CA HIS A 185 -16.97 11.61 -8.07
C HIS A 185 -15.98 11.85 -9.21
N GLY A 186 -16.48 12.45 -10.28
CA GLY A 186 -15.70 12.83 -11.45
C GLY A 186 -14.44 13.60 -11.07
N TRP A 187 -13.37 13.34 -11.82
CA TRP A 187 -12.20 14.18 -12.06
C TRP A 187 -12.19 15.45 -11.21
N ASP A 188 -11.58 15.39 -10.03
CA ASP A 188 -11.34 16.58 -9.23
C ASP A 188 -9.92 17.10 -9.55
N PRO A 189 -9.77 18.12 -10.40
CA PRO A 189 -8.47 18.70 -10.74
C PRO A 189 -7.77 19.35 -9.54
N THR A 190 -8.43 19.49 -8.38
CA THR A 190 -7.75 19.91 -7.15
C THR A 190 -6.73 18.88 -6.64
N TYR A 191 -6.88 17.60 -7.01
CA TYR A 191 -5.94 16.52 -6.70
C TYR A 191 -4.52 16.78 -7.24
N MET A 192 -4.41 17.38 -8.42
CA MET A 192 -3.15 17.71 -9.09
C MET A 192 -2.27 18.72 -8.35
N PHE A 193 -2.85 19.46 -7.39
CA PHE A 193 -2.22 20.66 -6.87
C PHE A 193 -2.33 20.81 -5.35
N SER A 194 -2.67 19.74 -4.64
CA SER A 194 -2.62 19.74 -3.18
C SER A 194 -1.16 19.91 -2.71
N ARG A 195 -0.90 20.83 -1.76
CA ARG A 195 0.45 21.08 -1.22
C ARG A 195 1.05 19.85 -0.53
N LEU A 196 0.21 18.92 -0.08
CA LEU A 196 0.61 17.72 0.66
C LEU A 196 1.33 16.68 -0.21
N ASN A 197 1.19 16.71 -1.53
CA ASN A 197 1.82 15.77 -2.48
C ASN A 197 2.46 16.44 -3.70
N ASN A 198 2.55 17.78 -3.71
CA ASN A 198 3.16 18.49 -4.82
C ASN A 198 4.70 18.39 -4.67
N PRO A 199 5.43 17.72 -5.59
CA PRO A 199 6.87 17.92 -5.66
C PRO A 199 7.11 19.42 -5.81
N GLN A 200 7.99 20.01 -5.00
CA GLN A 200 8.26 21.44 -5.08
C GLN A 200 8.95 21.85 -6.40
N ALA A 201 9.19 20.88 -7.28
CA ALA A 201 10.21 20.90 -8.30
C ALA A 201 9.85 19.88 -9.40
N TYR A 202 9.47 20.37 -10.58
CA TYR A 202 9.42 19.57 -11.80
C TYR A 202 10.61 19.92 -12.69
N CYS A 203 11.21 18.91 -13.31
CA CYS A 203 12.31 19.04 -14.25
C CYS A 203 11.78 18.84 -15.68
N PHE A 204 12.27 19.65 -16.62
CA PHE A 204 11.87 19.60 -18.02
C PHE A 204 13.09 19.61 -18.93
N ALA A 205 13.02 18.84 -20.02
CA ALA A 205 13.91 19.01 -21.16
C ALA A 205 13.34 20.10 -22.08
N PHE A 206 14.21 20.97 -22.60
CA PHE A 206 13.82 22.06 -23.50
C PHE A 206 14.43 21.86 -24.88
N PHE A 207 13.63 22.11 -25.92
CA PHE A 207 14.06 21.96 -27.30
C PHE A 207 14.02 23.30 -28.01
N TYR A 208 15.19 23.77 -28.43
CA TYR A 208 15.38 25.08 -29.08
C TYR A 208 15.54 24.99 -30.61
N SER A 209 15.79 23.79 -31.14
CA SER A 209 15.93 23.52 -32.58
C SER A 209 15.49 22.10 -32.92
N GLY A 210 15.00 21.87 -34.15
CA GLY A 210 14.62 20.54 -34.66
C GLY A 210 13.17 20.41 -35.14
N LYS A 211 12.71 19.17 -35.33
CA LYS A 211 11.30 18.83 -35.66
C LYS A 211 10.42 19.08 -34.43
N VAL A 212 10.10 20.35 -34.20
CA VAL A 212 9.18 20.80 -33.16
C VAL A 212 7.81 20.15 -33.36
N PRO A 213 7.17 19.58 -32.32
CA PRO A 213 5.81 19.06 -32.45
C PRO A 213 4.87 20.15 -32.97
N GLY A 214 4.02 19.81 -33.93
CA GLY A 214 2.96 20.73 -34.34
C GLY A 214 1.99 20.97 -33.18
N PHE A 215 1.40 22.16 -33.10
CA PHE A 215 0.35 22.51 -32.13
C PHE A 215 -0.93 21.65 -32.22
N GLY A 216 -0.97 20.66 -33.11
CA GLY A 216 -2.13 19.81 -33.36
C GLY A 216 -2.29 18.64 -32.39
N GLN A 217 -1.28 18.34 -31.58
CA GLN A 217 -1.37 17.26 -30.60
C GLN A 217 -1.97 17.76 -29.29
N ARG A 218 -2.86 16.95 -28.71
CA ARG A 218 -3.43 17.23 -27.38
C ARG A 218 -2.32 17.12 -26.34
N PRO A 219 -2.13 18.13 -25.46
CA PRO A 219 -1.07 18.07 -24.46
C PRO A 219 -1.36 16.96 -23.44
N THR A 220 -0.45 15.99 -23.33
CA THR A 220 -0.53 14.90 -22.34
C THR A 220 0.04 15.28 -20.98
N ILE A 221 0.75 16.42 -20.90
CA ILE A 221 1.48 16.87 -19.71
C ILE A 221 0.68 16.83 -18.42
N TYR A 222 -0.61 17.19 -18.43
CA TYR A 222 -1.41 17.13 -17.21
C TYR A 222 -1.60 15.70 -16.68
N ASN A 223 -1.75 14.73 -17.58
CA ASN A 223 -1.80 13.31 -17.21
C ASN A 223 -0.43 12.81 -16.75
N GLU A 224 0.65 13.27 -17.37
CA GLU A 224 2.02 12.93 -16.97
C GLU A 224 2.33 13.42 -15.54
N LEU A 225 1.99 14.67 -15.24
CA LEU A 225 2.15 15.26 -13.90
C LEU A 225 1.23 14.57 -12.87
N LEU A 226 0.04 14.13 -13.27
CA LEU A 226 -0.87 13.33 -12.44
C LEU A 226 -0.28 11.96 -12.07
N LEU A 227 0.21 11.23 -13.07
CA LEU A 227 0.87 9.94 -12.86
C LEU A 227 2.10 10.11 -11.96
N TYR A 228 2.86 11.19 -12.18
CA TYR A 228 4.01 11.50 -11.36
C TYR A 228 3.65 11.84 -9.91
N ALA A 229 2.61 12.63 -9.69
CA ALA A 229 2.11 12.93 -8.35
C ALA A 229 1.65 11.65 -7.62
N GLN A 230 1.07 10.68 -8.36
CA GLN A 230 0.72 9.38 -7.82
C GLN A 230 1.96 8.56 -7.43
N ILE A 231 3.00 8.51 -8.26
CA ILE A 231 4.27 7.86 -7.92
C ILE A 231 4.93 8.51 -6.71
N CYS A 232 4.94 9.85 -6.65
CA CYS A 232 5.44 10.58 -5.50
C CYS A 232 4.71 10.14 -4.22
N LYS A 233 3.38 9.96 -4.27
CA LYS A 233 2.60 9.48 -3.13
C LYS A 233 2.96 8.04 -2.74
N ASP A 234 3.08 7.15 -3.71
CA ASP A 234 3.27 5.72 -3.48
C ASP A 234 4.69 5.39 -2.98
N TYR A 235 5.69 6.16 -3.39
CA TYR A 235 7.11 5.89 -3.12
C TYR A 235 7.77 6.86 -2.13
N ARG A 236 7.07 7.88 -1.62
CA ARG A 236 7.65 8.86 -0.66
C ARG A 236 7.91 8.29 0.73
N TRP A 237 7.24 7.21 1.12
CA TRP A 237 7.42 6.66 2.46
C TRP A 237 8.74 5.91 2.56
N HIS A 238 9.48 6.18 3.64
CA HIS A 238 10.88 5.76 3.78
C HIS A 238 11.07 4.23 3.87
N GLY A 239 10.01 3.48 4.16
CA GLY A 239 10.05 2.02 4.19
C GLY A 239 9.78 1.36 2.83
N VAL A 240 9.50 2.10 1.76
CA VAL A 240 9.17 1.50 0.46
C VAL A 240 10.33 0.70 -0.12
N GLU A 241 11.56 1.22 -0.04
CA GLU A 241 12.73 0.51 -0.55
C GLU A 241 13.01 -0.72 0.31
N ARG A 242 12.89 -0.60 1.64
CA ARG A 242 13.03 -1.75 2.55
C ARG A 242 11.95 -2.81 2.33
N ALA A 243 10.71 -2.42 2.03
CA ALA A 243 9.64 -3.35 1.72
C ALA A 243 9.86 -4.01 0.36
N ILE A 244 10.31 -3.27 -0.64
CA ILE A 244 10.65 -3.79 -1.97
C ILE A 244 11.87 -4.71 -1.90
N LEU A 245 12.91 -4.32 -1.17
CA LEU A 245 14.10 -5.13 -0.92
C LEU A 245 13.74 -6.36 -0.09
N TRP A 246 12.91 -6.25 0.95
CA TRP A 246 12.42 -7.40 1.69
C TRP A 246 11.62 -8.35 0.78
N VAL A 247 10.73 -7.85 -0.07
CA VAL A 247 10.01 -8.68 -1.06
C VAL A 247 10.98 -9.30 -2.07
N ARG A 248 12.01 -8.58 -2.50
CA ARG A 248 13.05 -9.10 -3.40
C ARG A 248 13.87 -10.16 -2.70
N ASP A 249 14.43 -9.89 -1.54
CA ASP A 249 15.21 -10.81 -0.72
C ASP A 249 14.40 -12.06 -0.35
N MET A 250 13.09 -11.94 -0.08
CA MET A 250 12.21 -13.10 0.07
C MET A 250 12.20 -13.95 -1.20
N ARG A 251 12.07 -13.33 -2.39
CA ARG A 251 12.12 -14.04 -3.69
C ARG A 251 13.51 -14.61 -4.02
N THR A 252 14.59 -13.90 -3.68
CA THR A 252 15.96 -14.34 -3.94
C THR A 252 16.40 -15.44 -2.96
N ASN A 253 15.95 -15.38 -1.70
CA ASN A 253 16.21 -16.43 -0.70
C ASN A 253 15.33 -17.66 -0.93
N GLU A 254 14.14 -17.51 -1.52
CA GLU A 254 13.36 -18.62 -2.09
C GLU A 254 14.17 -19.37 -3.16
N ASN A 255 14.94 -18.66 -4.00
CA ASN A 255 15.78 -19.28 -5.03
C ASN A 255 17.13 -19.82 -4.53
N ARG A 256 17.65 -19.35 -3.38
CA ARG A 256 18.94 -19.82 -2.80
C ARG A 256 18.81 -21.00 -1.83
N SER A 257 17.61 -21.41 -1.46
CA SER A 257 17.37 -22.53 -0.52
C SER A 257 17.54 -23.92 -1.15
N GLU A 258 18.40 -24.07 -2.15
CA GLU A 258 18.75 -25.37 -2.76
C GLU A 258 19.85 -26.15 -2.01
N HIS A 259 20.24 -25.75 -0.79
CA HIS A 259 21.31 -26.46 -0.06
C HIS A 259 20.80 -27.27 1.14
N HIS A 260 20.73 -28.58 0.89
CA HIS A 260 20.90 -29.70 1.82
C HIS A 260 20.12 -29.68 3.14
N VAL A 261 18.88 -30.17 3.11
CA VAL A 261 18.35 -30.95 4.23
C VAL A 261 17.83 -32.28 3.70
N SER A 262 18.75 -33.24 3.63
CA SER A 262 18.41 -34.66 3.65
C SER A 262 17.94 -35.02 5.06
N ALA A 263 16.69 -34.71 5.36
CA ALA A 263 15.99 -35.31 6.49
C ALA A 263 14.64 -35.76 5.96
N GLN A 264 14.52 -37.06 5.65
CA GLN A 264 13.21 -37.68 5.53
C GLN A 264 12.49 -37.49 6.86
N PRO A 265 11.32 -36.83 6.90
CA PRO A 265 10.43 -36.98 8.03
C PRO A 265 9.75 -38.33 7.84
N GLU A 266 10.00 -39.26 8.77
CA GLU A 266 9.11 -40.40 8.98
C GLU A 266 7.72 -39.86 9.35
N HIS A 267 6.89 -39.63 8.34
CA HIS A 267 5.49 -39.29 8.54
C HIS A 267 4.75 -40.55 9.03
N PRO A 268 4.08 -40.53 10.20
CA PRO A 268 3.22 -41.62 10.60
C PRO A 268 1.98 -41.62 9.68
N ASN A 269 1.88 -42.66 8.84
CA ASN A 269 0.69 -43.17 8.15
C ASN A 269 -0.54 -42.24 8.16
N ALA A 270 -0.50 -41.16 7.39
CA ALA A 270 -1.71 -40.58 6.84
C ALA A 270 -2.03 -41.40 5.58
N GLN A 271 -3.09 -42.20 5.64
CA GLN A 271 -3.57 -42.96 4.48
C GLN A 271 -3.71 -42.02 3.28
N CYS A 272 -2.90 -42.25 2.25
CA CYS A 272 -3.00 -41.55 0.97
C CYS A 272 -4.42 -41.71 0.42
N THR A 273 -5.04 -40.59 0.07
CA THR A 273 -6.36 -40.54 -0.55
C THR A 273 -6.33 -41.15 -1.96
N PRO A 274 -7.47 -41.59 -2.53
CA PRO A 274 -7.54 -42.37 -3.79
C PRO A 274 -7.02 -41.66 -5.04
N PHE A 275 -6.67 -40.38 -4.92
CA PHE A 275 -6.42 -39.42 -6.00
C PHE A 275 -5.13 -39.70 -6.79
N GLU A 276 -4.09 -40.21 -6.14
CA GLU A 276 -2.85 -40.58 -6.84
C GLU A 276 -3.07 -41.71 -7.85
N ASN A 277 -4.14 -42.48 -7.70
CA ASN A 277 -4.51 -43.58 -8.59
C ASN A 277 -5.55 -43.19 -9.65
N ASP A 278 -6.01 -41.93 -9.69
CA ASP A 278 -6.96 -41.47 -10.70
C ASP A 278 -6.25 -41.30 -12.07
N PRO A 279 -6.60 -42.09 -13.10
CA PRO A 279 -5.97 -42.01 -14.42
C PRO A 279 -6.18 -40.65 -15.10
N SER A 280 -7.29 -39.98 -14.81
CA SER A 280 -7.64 -38.68 -15.41
C SER A 280 -6.80 -37.54 -14.81
N PHE A 281 -6.50 -37.62 -13.51
CA PHE A 281 -5.58 -36.72 -12.82
C PHE A 281 -4.15 -36.85 -13.35
N ARG A 282 -3.63 -38.09 -13.47
CA ARG A 282 -2.28 -38.33 -14.01
C ARG A 282 -2.12 -37.78 -15.42
N LYS A 283 -3.10 -38.02 -16.28
CA LYS A 283 -3.12 -37.54 -17.66
C LYS A 283 -3.14 -36.01 -17.76
N ALA A 284 -3.91 -35.34 -16.91
CA ALA A 284 -3.97 -33.86 -16.88
C ALA A 284 -2.64 -33.24 -16.40
N VAL A 285 -1.99 -33.85 -15.41
CA VAL A 285 -0.68 -33.42 -14.89
C VAL A 285 0.43 -33.63 -15.93
N GLU A 286 0.43 -34.76 -16.64
CA GLU A 286 1.39 -35.03 -17.72
C GLU A 286 1.23 -34.06 -18.89
N GLN A 287 -0.01 -33.74 -19.27
CA GLN A 287 -0.28 -32.81 -20.37
C GLN A 287 0.13 -31.36 -20.03
N LEU A 288 -0.05 -30.92 -18.78
CA LEU A 288 0.45 -29.62 -18.30
C LEU A 288 1.98 -29.56 -18.22
N ARG A 289 2.65 -30.68 -17.91
CA ARG A 289 4.11 -30.77 -17.92
C ARG A 289 4.67 -30.71 -19.35
N SER A 290 3.98 -31.28 -20.33
CA SER A 290 4.39 -31.22 -21.73
C SER A 290 4.15 -29.86 -22.41
N ASP A 291 3.16 -29.08 -21.94
CA ASP A 291 2.79 -27.80 -22.54
C ASP A 291 3.60 -26.60 -22.01
N ARG A 292 4.45 -26.80 -20.99
CA ARG A 292 5.34 -25.76 -20.45
C ARG A 292 6.58 -25.61 -21.34
N ARG A 293 6.74 -24.47 -22.02
CA ARG A 293 8.02 -24.08 -22.62
C ARG A 293 9.01 -23.70 -21.51
N PRO A 294 10.26 -24.20 -21.53
CA PRO A 294 11.31 -23.66 -20.67
C PRO A 294 11.57 -22.20 -21.11
N ILE A 295 11.49 -21.27 -20.16
CA ILE A 295 12.04 -19.93 -20.32
C ILE A 295 13.54 -20.07 -20.04
N SER A 296 14.41 -19.74 -20.99
CA SER A 296 15.86 -19.75 -20.76
C SER A 296 16.23 -18.58 -19.85
N LEU A 297 16.88 -18.90 -18.73
CA LEU A 297 17.39 -17.94 -17.74
C LEU A 297 18.36 -16.89 -18.34
N GLU A 298 18.85 -17.12 -19.55
CA GLU A 298 19.75 -16.21 -20.28
C GLU A 298 19.08 -14.88 -20.68
N GLU A 299 17.75 -14.80 -20.80
CA GLU A 299 17.06 -13.55 -21.18
C GLU A 299 16.84 -12.57 -20.01
N GLU A 300 16.96 -13.01 -18.75
CA GLU A 300 16.86 -12.12 -17.58
C GLU A 300 18.22 -11.55 -17.14
N GLU A 301 19.32 -12.29 -17.33
CA GLU A 301 20.67 -11.85 -16.92
C GLU A 301 21.29 -10.81 -17.87
N GLU A 302 20.99 -10.85 -19.18
CA GLU A 302 21.53 -9.85 -20.14
C GLU A 302 21.01 -8.41 -19.93
N MET A 303 19.94 -8.21 -19.17
CA MET A 303 19.43 -6.87 -18.84
C MET A 303 20.05 -6.26 -17.56
N GLU A 304 20.77 -7.03 -16.74
CA GLU A 304 21.35 -6.55 -15.48
C GLU A 304 22.80 -6.02 -15.62
N GLU A 305 23.57 -6.40 -16.64
CA GLU A 305 25.02 -6.10 -16.66
C GLU A 305 25.47 -4.79 -17.36
N THR A 306 24.60 -4.04 -18.05
CA THR A 306 25.08 -2.89 -18.87
C THR A 306 25.07 -1.50 -18.21
N SER A 307 24.95 -1.37 -16.88
CA SER A 307 25.05 -0.05 -16.26
C SER A 307 25.68 -0.06 -14.87
N ASP A 308 26.99 -0.29 -14.79
CA ASP A 308 27.84 0.39 -13.81
C ASP A 308 29.33 0.23 -14.17
N THR A 309 29.88 1.23 -14.85
CA THR A 309 31.31 1.55 -14.74
C THR A 309 31.47 3.06 -14.72
N THR A 310 31.53 3.61 -13.50
CA THR A 310 32.55 4.59 -13.12
C THR A 310 32.64 4.60 -11.60
N SER A 311 33.69 3.96 -11.12
CA SER A 311 34.26 4.15 -9.80
C SER A 311 34.61 5.63 -9.57
N ASP A 312 34.22 6.18 -8.42
CA ASP A 312 35.26 6.74 -7.57
C ASP A 312 34.87 6.70 -6.09
N SER A 313 35.84 6.21 -5.33
CA SER A 313 35.80 5.95 -3.91
C SER A 313 36.20 7.18 -3.11
N THR A 314 35.40 7.57 -2.10
CA THR A 314 35.96 8.07 -0.84
C THR A 314 35.02 7.72 0.32
N SER A 315 35.63 7.12 1.33
CA SER A 315 35.07 6.56 2.54
C SER A 315 34.65 7.62 3.56
N GLU A 316 33.77 7.18 4.47
CA GLU A 316 33.60 7.65 5.85
C GLU A 316 32.96 9.03 6.10
N SER A 317 31.66 9.02 6.43
CA SER A 317 31.28 9.34 7.81
C SER A 317 29.95 8.69 8.18
N ASP A 318 30.04 7.81 9.17
CA ASP A 318 29.02 6.91 9.67
C ASP A 318 28.05 7.63 10.63
N ASN A 319 27.30 8.64 10.15
CA ASN A 319 26.46 9.46 11.05
C ASN A 319 25.07 9.89 10.53
N SER A 320 24.46 9.19 9.57
CA SER A 320 23.09 9.50 9.13
C SER A 320 22.08 8.33 9.21
N ARG A 321 22.28 7.37 10.12
CA ARG A 321 21.38 6.19 10.28
C ARG A 321 20.07 6.44 11.03
N TYR A 322 19.69 7.68 11.29
CA TYR A 322 18.39 7.98 11.90
C TYR A 322 17.73 9.19 11.23
N VAL A 323 16.72 8.93 10.40
CA VAL A 323 15.78 9.95 9.91
C VAL A 323 14.42 9.65 10.53
N TRP A 324 13.98 10.59 11.36
CA TRP A 324 12.74 10.56 12.12
C TRP A 324 11.51 10.67 11.19
N VAL A 325 10.47 9.87 11.45
CA VAL A 325 9.18 9.94 10.73
C VAL A 325 8.20 10.78 11.56
N SER A 326 7.99 12.06 11.20
CA SER A 326 7.10 12.96 11.95
C SER A 326 5.84 13.42 11.21
N TRP A 327 5.42 12.79 10.10
CA TRP A 327 4.18 13.20 9.41
C TRP A 327 3.44 12.05 8.70
N LEU A 328 2.76 11.18 9.45
CA LEU A 328 1.55 10.52 8.97
C LEU A 328 0.50 10.54 10.09
N PRO A 329 -0.51 11.42 10.02
CA PRO A 329 -1.59 11.43 10.99
C PRO A 329 -2.89 10.78 10.49
N TRP A 330 -3.04 10.39 9.21
CA TRP A 330 -4.37 10.11 8.65
C TRP A 330 -4.55 8.76 7.92
N ALA A 331 -3.54 7.88 7.90
CA ALA A 331 -3.66 6.55 7.27
C ALA A 331 -3.88 5.41 8.27
N PHE A 332 -3.72 5.69 9.57
CA PHE A 332 -4.06 4.78 10.66
C PHE A 332 -4.85 5.60 11.68
N PRO A 333 -6.10 5.25 12.00
CA PRO A 333 -6.65 5.71 13.27
C PRO A 333 -5.74 5.11 14.37
N GLU A 334 -5.09 6.00 15.12
CA GLU A 334 -4.56 5.73 16.46
C GLU A 334 -3.46 4.66 16.58
N LEU A 335 -2.30 4.88 15.94
CA LEU A 335 -1.08 4.32 16.50
C LEU A 335 -0.62 5.20 17.66
N ALA A 336 -0.62 4.63 18.86
CA ALA A 336 -0.19 5.32 20.06
C ALA A 336 1.25 5.83 19.91
N LEU A 337 1.50 7.04 20.45
CA LEU A 337 2.84 7.63 20.51
C LEU A 337 3.80 6.72 21.28
N GLU A 338 3.31 6.14 22.37
CA GLU A 338 4.00 5.22 23.26
C GLU A 338 2.98 4.18 23.74
N PHE A 339 3.43 2.95 23.94
CA PHE A 339 2.64 1.89 24.55
C PHE A 339 2.99 1.81 26.03
N PRO A 340 2.01 1.72 26.94
CA PRO A 340 2.31 1.62 28.36
C PRO A 340 2.98 0.26 28.65
N GLU A 341 4.03 0.29 29.46
CA GLU A 341 4.60 -0.94 30.03
C GLU A 341 3.65 -1.46 31.12
N ILE A 342 2.94 -2.54 30.81
CA ILE A 342 2.05 -3.20 31.77
C ILE A 342 2.80 -4.39 32.39
N PRO A 343 3.07 -4.40 33.70
CA PRO A 343 3.71 -5.54 34.35
C PRO A 343 2.79 -6.77 34.32
N LEU A 344 3.37 -7.97 34.22
CA LEU A 344 2.64 -9.23 34.07
C LEU A 344 1.64 -9.50 35.22
N GLY A 345 1.97 -9.05 36.44
CA GLY A 345 1.13 -9.23 37.64
C GLY A 345 0.82 -10.71 37.96
N ASN A 346 -0.25 -10.93 38.74
CA ASN A 346 -0.83 -12.26 38.96
C ASN A 346 -2.25 -12.31 38.38
N PRO A 347 -2.40 -12.59 37.08
CA PRO A 347 -3.68 -12.50 36.40
C PRO A 347 -4.66 -13.56 36.92
N ARG A 348 -5.92 -13.14 37.06
CA ARG A 348 -7.06 -13.99 37.46
C ARG A 348 -7.76 -14.60 36.26
N VAL A 349 -7.73 -13.88 35.13
CA VAL A 349 -8.29 -14.31 33.85
C VAL A 349 -7.16 -14.39 32.83
N VAL A 350 -7.07 -15.50 32.10
CA VAL A 350 -6.17 -15.69 30.97
C VAL A 350 -7.01 -15.81 29.71
N VAL A 351 -6.79 -14.89 28.78
CA VAL A 351 -7.50 -14.83 27.51
C VAL A 351 -6.54 -15.28 26.41
N LEU A 352 -6.89 -16.36 25.72
CA LEU A 352 -6.06 -16.96 24.70
C LEU A 352 -6.64 -16.65 23.32
N ASP A 353 -5.79 -16.17 22.43
CA ASP A 353 -6.06 -16.25 21.01
C ASP A 353 -6.32 -17.71 20.60
N LEU A 354 -7.26 -17.95 19.68
CA LEU A 354 -7.53 -19.31 19.23
C LEU A 354 -6.44 -19.77 18.24
N PHE A 355 -6.16 -18.98 17.21
CA PHE A 355 -5.23 -19.36 16.15
C PHE A 355 -3.82 -18.89 16.47
N GLY A 356 -2.83 -19.77 16.31
CA GLY A 356 -1.43 -19.47 16.64
C GLY A 356 -1.09 -19.60 18.13
N VAL A 357 -2.08 -19.71 19.02
CA VAL A 357 -1.85 -19.95 20.46
C VAL A 357 -2.38 -21.31 20.90
N VAL A 358 -3.67 -21.60 20.66
CA VAL A 358 -4.31 -22.88 20.99
C VAL A 358 -4.27 -23.86 19.82
N LEU A 359 -4.65 -23.41 18.62
CA LEU A 359 -4.73 -24.22 17.41
C LEU A 359 -3.64 -23.85 16.39
N ASP A 360 -2.99 -24.86 15.84
CA ASP A 360 -1.97 -24.73 14.78
C ASP A 360 -2.64 -24.66 13.40
N ARG A 361 -3.18 -23.49 13.12
CA ARG A 361 -3.87 -23.21 11.86
C ARG A 361 -2.93 -23.12 10.68
N GLU A 362 -1.74 -22.56 10.86
CA GLU A 362 -0.78 -22.41 9.77
C GLU A 362 -0.25 -23.77 9.31
N ALA A 363 0.00 -24.72 10.22
CA ALA A 363 0.31 -26.09 9.81
C ALA A 363 -0.83 -26.78 9.07
N ALA A 364 -2.09 -26.53 9.46
CA ALA A 364 -3.23 -27.06 8.72
C ALA A 364 -3.33 -26.49 7.30
N ILE A 365 -3.09 -25.18 7.14
CA ILE A 365 -3.05 -24.54 5.81
C ILE A 365 -1.88 -25.08 4.99
N ARG A 366 -0.69 -25.18 5.57
CA ARG A 366 0.50 -25.75 4.93
C ARG A 366 0.22 -27.16 4.41
N CYS A 367 -0.34 -28.03 5.27
CA CYS A 367 -0.72 -29.40 4.91
C CYS A 367 -1.78 -29.44 3.79
N ALA A 368 -2.76 -28.54 3.82
CA ALA A 368 -3.79 -28.45 2.80
C ALA A 368 -3.24 -28.01 1.43
N LEU A 369 -2.33 -27.03 1.44
CA LEU A 369 -1.79 -26.40 0.23
C LEU A 369 -0.56 -27.13 -0.35
N ASP A 370 0.06 -28.05 0.39
CA ASP A 370 1.16 -28.87 -0.11
C ASP A 370 0.81 -29.59 -1.42
N LYS A 371 -0.41 -30.14 -1.49
CA LYS A 371 -0.95 -30.80 -2.70
C LYS A 371 -1.14 -29.85 -3.88
N TRP A 372 -1.16 -28.54 -3.65
CA TRP A 372 -1.38 -27.54 -4.71
C TRP A 372 -0.07 -27.19 -5.41
N LEU A 373 1.09 -27.53 -4.83
CA LEU A 373 2.41 -27.33 -5.45
C LEU A 373 2.54 -28.03 -6.79
N THR A 374 1.84 -29.14 -7.02
CA THR A 374 1.87 -29.85 -8.30
C THR A 374 1.38 -28.99 -9.47
N PHE A 375 0.60 -27.93 -9.18
CA PHE A 375 0.07 -26.99 -10.16
C PHE A 375 0.82 -25.66 -10.18
N ALA A 376 1.59 -25.36 -9.13
CA ALA A 376 2.34 -24.13 -9.02
C ALA A 376 3.41 -24.00 -10.12
N HIS A 377 3.81 -22.76 -10.42
CA HIS A 377 4.92 -22.49 -11.33
C HIS A 377 6.25 -22.98 -10.73
N TYR A 378 7.23 -23.24 -11.60
CA TYR A 378 8.57 -23.67 -11.17
C TYR A 378 9.14 -22.62 -10.18
N GLY A 379 9.63 -23.06 -9.01
CA GLY A 379 10.20 -22.20 -7.98
C GLY A 379 9.26 -21.76 -6.84
N GLN A 380 7.96 -22.08 -6.86
CA GLN A 380 7.09 -21.80 -5.71
C GLN A 380 7.27 -22.84 -4.59
N THR A 381 7.45 -22.36 -3.36
CA THR A 381 7.51 -23.19 -2.15
C THR A 381 6.15 -23.22 -1.43
N VAL A 382 5.93 -24.22 -0.56
CA VAL A 382 4.72 -24.25 0.28
C VAL A 382 4.60 -22.98 1.13
N GLU A 383 5.73 -22.44 1.61
CA GLU A 383 5.75 -21.20 2.40
C GLU A 383 5.34 -19.97 1.57
N GLY A 384 5.75 -19.90 0.30
CA GLY A 384 5.32 -18.85 -0.62
C GLY A 384 3.82 -18.92 -0.90
N ILE A 385 3.29 -20.13 -1.12
CA ILE A 385 1.84 -20.35 -1.33
C ILE A 385 1.04 -20.06 -0.05
N LEU A 386 1.53 -20.48 1.12
CA LEU A 386 0.95 -20.18 2.44
C LEU A 386 0.86 -18.66 2.67
N SER A 387 1.96 -17.94 2.45
CA SER A 387 2.00 -16.48 2.61
C SER A 387 0.97 -15.80 1.69
N ARG A 388 0.88 -16.27 0.44
CA ARG A 388 -0.09 -15.76 -0.53
C ARG A 388 -1.52 -16.09 -0.16
N TYR A 389 -1.77 -17.28 0.37
CA TYR A 389 -3.08 -17.68 0.89
C TYR A 389 -3.51 -16.75 2.04
N ILE A 390 -2.66 -16.53 3.04
CA ILE A 390 -2.97 -15.67 4.19
C ILE A 390 -3.29 -14.24 3.74
N GLU A 391 -2.56 -13.69 2.77
CA GLU A 391 -2.83 -12.38 2.19
C GLU A 391 -4.21 -12.33 1.51
N ILE A 392 -4.50 -13.32 0.65
CA ILE A 392 -5.78 -13.43 -0.05
C ILE A 392 -6.93 -13.58 0.95
N GLU A 393 -6.73 -14.39 1.99
CA GLU A 393 -7.71 -14.63 3.03
C GLU A 393 -8.03 -13.35 3.80
N ALA A 394 -7.02 -12.55 4.16
CA ALA A 394 -7.22 -11.24 4.76
C ALA A 394 -8.02 -10.29 3.84
N LEU A 395 -7.75 -10.32 2.53
CA LEU A 395 -8.51 -9.52 1.55
C LEU A 395 -9.97 -9.99 1.42
N VAL A 396 -10.21 -11.30 1.43
CA VAL A 396 -11.57 -11.87 1.39
C VAL A 396 -12.32 -11.54 2.68
N ALA A 397 -11.68 -11.71 3.84
CA ALA A 397 -12.22 -11.31 5.13
C ALA A 397 -12.60 -9.82 5.14
N ARG A 398 -11.76 -8.94 4.57
CA ARG A 398 -12.02 -7.50 4.51
C ARG A 398 -13.24 -7.16 3.66
N LYS A 399 -13.39 -7.81 2.51
CA LYS A 399 -14.56 -7.63 1.63
C LYS A 399 -15.86 -8.08 2.31
N ASN A 400 -15.77 -9.06 3.21
CA ASN A 400 -16.90 -9.66 3.89
C ASN A 400 -17.08 -9.16 5.35
N ILE A 401 -16.43 -8.06 5.76
CA ILE A 401 -16.59 -7.50 7.12
C ILE A 401 -18.06 -7.14 7.43
N ALA A 402 -18.81 -6.65 6.44
CA ALA A 402 -20.18 -6.18 6.63
C ALA A 402 -21.25 -7.28 6.55
N ALA A 403 -20.93 -8.42 5.93
CA ALA A 403 -21.82 -9.56 5.82
C ALA A 403 -21.28 -10.62 6.76
N ALA A 404 -21.91 -10.84 7.92
CA ALA A 404 -21.51 -11.80 8.96
C ALA A 404 -21.06 -13.15 8.37
N SER A 405 -19.79 -13.23 7.98
CA SER A 405 -19.29 -14.26 7.08
C SER A 405 -18.66 -15.34 7.93
N SER A 406 -19.06 -16.58 7.68
CA SER A 406 -18.48 -17.71 8.37
C SER A 406 -17.03 -17.91 7.93
N LEU A 407 -16.19 -18.46 8.83
CA LEU A 407 -14.82 -18.86 8.51
C LEU A 407 -14.77 -19.74 7.25
N ALA A 408 -15.73 -20.65 7.08
CA ALA A 408 -15.82 -21.52 5.91
C ALA A 408 -16.01 -20.74 4.61
N ALA A 409 -16.84 -19.69 4.60
CA ALA A 409 -17.04 -18.86 3.41
C ALA A 409 -15.78 -18.06 3.05
N ILE A 410 -15.05 -17.57 4.05
CA ILE A 410 -13.79 -16.84 3.87
C ILE A 410 -12.71 -17.77 3.33
N VAL A 411 -12.53 -18.94 3.94
CA VAL A 411 -11.59 -19.97 3.48
C VAL A 411 -11.91 -20.41 2.06
N HIS A 412 -13.18 -20.68 1.75
CA HIS A 412 -13.60 -21.04 0.39
C HIS A 412 -13.28 -19.93 -0.62
N GLY A 413 -13.64 -18.67 -0.32
CA GLY A 413 -13.34 -17.54 -1.20
C GLY A 413 -11.84 -17.33 -1.40
N ALA A 414 -11.03 -17.56 -0.37
CA ALA A 414 -9.59 -17.46 -0.43
C ALA A 414 -8.98 -18.57 -1.30
N LEU A 415 -9.41 -19.83 -1.09
CA LEU A 415 -8.99 -20.98 -1.89
C LEU A 415 -9.39 -20.84 -3.36
N GLN A 416 -10.61 -20.35 -3.64
CA GLN A 416 -11.06 -20.08 -5.00
C GLN A 416 -10.15 -19.06 -5.68
N THR A 417 -9.91 -17.92 -5.03
CA THR A 417 -9.05 -16.85 -5.56
C THR A 417 -7.60 -17.32 -5.73
N LEU A 418 -7.10 -18.15 -4.81
CA LEU A 418 -5.76 -18.73 -4.90
C LEU A 418 -5.66 -19.71 -6.07
N ALA A 419 -6.66 -20.58 -6.25
CA ALA A 419 -6.71 -21.54 -7.34
C ALA A 419 -6.72 -20.84 -8.71
N ASP A 420 -7.48 -19.75 -8.84
CA ASP A 420 -7.50 -18.93 -10.05
C ASP A 420 -6.13 -18.30 -10.32
N LYS A 421 -5.45 -17.79 -9.28
CA LYS A 421 -4.09 -17.22 -9.40
C LYS A 421 -3.01 -18.24 -9.72
N LEU A 422 -3.19 -19.49 -9.30
CA LEU A 422 -2.30 -20.61 -9.62
C LEU A 422 -2.67 -21.30 -10.94
N ALA A 423 -3.68 -20.79 -11.66
CA ALA A 423 -4.20 -21.38 -12.89
C ALA A 423 -4.55 -22.88 -12.75
N ILE A 424 -5.11 -23.28 -11.59
CA ILE A 424 -5.53 -24.66 -11.35
C ILE A 424 -6.68 -25.01 -12.31
N PRO A 425 -6.62 -26.14 -13.03
CA PRO A 425 -7.65 -26.51 -14.00
C PRO A 425 -9.05 -26.63 -13.34
N PRO A 426 -10.11 -26.09 -13.97
CA PRO A 426 -11.47 -26.12 -13.40
C PRO A 426 -11.97 -27.53 -13.06
N GLN A 427 -11.48 -28.56 -13.76
CA GLN A 427 -11.91 -29.96 -13.57
C GLN A 427 -11.47 -30.54 -12.22
N VAL A 428 -10.36 -30.05 -11.64
CA VAL A 428 -9.82 -30.54 -10.35
C VAL A 428 -10.02 -29.53 -9.22
N GLN A 429 -10.35 -28.28 -9.56
CA GLN A 429 -10.47 -27.16 -8.61
C GLN A 429 -11.49 -27.44 -7.50
N SER A 430 -12.70 -27.89 -7.83
CA SER A 430 -13.74 -28.14 -6.81
C SER A 430 -13.33 -29.19 -5.78
N GLN A 431 -12.64 -30.26 -6.20
CA GLN A 431 -12.17 -31.29 -5.29
C GLN A 431 -11.01 -30.81 -4.42
N LEU A 432 -10.02 -30.13 -5.01
CA LEU A 432 -8.89 -29.57 -4.26
C LEU A 432 -9.32 -28.54 -3.21
N ILE A 433 -10.29 -27.69 -3.54
CA ILE A 433 -10.88 -26.74 -2.60
C ILE A 433 -11.58 -27.49 -1.47
N THR A 434 -12.39 -28.50 -1.80
CA THR A 434 -13.12 -29.29 -0.80
C THR A 434 -12.17 -30.01 0.17
N ASP A 435 -11.12 -30.64 -0.37
CA ASP A 435 -10.09 -31.32 0.42
C ASP A 435 -9.31 -30.34 1.30
N ALA A 436 -8.92 -29.19 0.75
CA ALA A 436 -8.22 -28.15 1.50
C ALA A 436 -9.09 -27.58 2.63
N MET A 437 -10.37 -27.31 2.36
CA MET A 437 -11.33 -26.86 3.38
C MET A 437 -11.48 -27.87 4.52
N ALA A 438 -11.52 -29.17 4.22
CA ALA A 438 -11.66 -30.21 5.23
C ALA A 438 -10.51 -30.23 6.24
N VAL A 439 -9.31 -29.83 5.80
CA VAL A 439 -8.10 -29.72 6.63
C VAL A 439 -8.03 -28.35 7.33
N ILE A 440 -8.17 -27.24 6.60
CA ILE A 440 -8.03 -25.87 7.12
C ILE A 440 -9.06 -25.56 8.22
N LEU A 441 -10.28 -26.09 8.09
CA LEU A 441 -11.35 -25.87 9.06
C LEU A 441 -11.27 -26.81 10.27
N LYS A 442 -10.24 -27.66 10.37
CA LYS A 442 -10.02 -28.58 11.50
C LYS A 442 -8.54 -28.58 11.94
N PRO A 443 -7.97 -27.43 12.30
CA PRO A 443 -6.59 -27.37 12.76
C PRO A 443 -6.41 -28.12 14.08
N ALA A 444 -5.28 -28.79 14.24
CA ALA A 444 -4.96 -29.51 15.46
C ALA A 444 -4.56 -28.52 16.57
N PRO A 445 -4.87 -28.81 17.85
CA PRO A 445 -4.27 -28.07 18.96
C PRO A 445 -2.76 -28.24 19.00
N TYR A 446 -2.05 -27.23 19.49
CA TYR A 446 -0.64 -27.37 19.85
C TYR A 446 -0.49 -28.42 20.96
N ARG A 447 0.64 -29.14 20.97
CA ARG A 447 0.89 -30.28 21.87
C ARG A 447 0.78 -29.94 23.36
N ASP A 448 1.14 -28.71 23.72
CA ASP A 448 1.10 -28.16 25.08
C ASP A 448 -0.27 -27.57 25.46
N ALA A 449 -1.13 -27.24 24.49
CA ALA A 449 -2.34 -26.45 24.75
C ALA A 449 -3.29 -27.13 25.75
N GLU A 450 -3.59 -28.43 25.59
CA GLU A 450 -4.48 -29.14 26.52
C GLU A 450 -3.93 -29.19 27.95
N ARG A 451 -2.63 -29.46 28.08
CA ARG A 451 -1.97 -29.58 29.37
C ARG A 451 -1.85 -28.23 30.08
N ALA A 452 -1.45 -27.19 29.37
CA ALA A 452 -1.31 -25.85 29.95
C ALA A 452 -2.68 -25.28 30.36
N ILE A 453 -3.72 -25.40 29.51
CA ILE A 453 -5.10 -24.99 29.84
C ILE A 453 -5.61 -25.76 31.06
N ALA A 454 -5.32 -27.07 31.14
CA ALA A 454 -5.63 -27.87 32.31
C ALA A 454 -4.95 -27.36 33.58
N ALA A 455 -3.68 -27.01 33.49
CA ALA A 455 -2.89 -26.52 34.61
C ALA A 455 -3.37 -25.13 35.07
N PHE A 456 -3.63 -24.19 34.15
CA PHE A 456 -4.22 -22.89 34.48
C PHE A 456 -5.57 -23.02 35.20
N SER A 457 -6.46 -23.87 34.68
CA SER A 457 -7.76 -24.12 35.28
C SER A 457 -7.63 -24.74 36.68
N GLY A 458 -6.69 -25.67 36.87
CA GLY A 458 -6.38 -26.29 38.16
C GLY A 458 -5.89 -25.29 39.23
N GLN A 459 -5.36 -24.14 38.82
CA GLN A 459 -4.97 -23.04 39.72
C GLN A 459 -6.11 -22.07 40.05
N GLY A 460 -7.32 -22.34 39.57
CA GLY A 460 -8.47 -21.46 39.74
C GLY A 460 -8.45 -20.23 38.84
N ARG A 461 -7.62 -20.21 37.77
CA ARG A 461 -7.67 -19.15 36.76
C ARG A 461 -8.81 -19.39 35.79
N SER A 462 -9.46 -18.30 35.44
CA SER A 462 -10.50 -18.28 34.43
C SER A 462 -9.89 -18.24 33.04
N ILE A 463 -10.31 -19.12 32.13
CA ILE A 463 -9.74 -19.18 30.78
C ILE A 463 -10.79 -18.78 29.76
N ILE A 464 -10.52 -17.72 29.01
CA ILE A 464 -11.37 -17.24 27.92
C ILE A 464 -10.61 -17.46 26.61
N VAL A 465 -11.30 -17.84 25.54
CA VAL A 465 -10.73 -17.95 24.20
C VAL A 465 -11.41 -16.98 23.26
N ILE A 466 -10.63 -16.32 22.41
CA ILE A 466 -11.13 -15.35 21.43
C ILE A 466 -11.61 -16.10 20.18
N PRO A 467 -12.93 -16.11 19.88
CA PRO A 467 -13.42 -16.80 18.70
C PRO A 467 -13.10 -16.00 17.43
N PRO A 468 -12.64 -16.61 16.34
CA PRO A 468 -12.21 -15.89 15.14
C PRO A 468 -13.36 -15.24 14.37
N TYR A 469 -14.59 -15.75 14.51
CA TYR A 469 -15.78 -15.29 13.76
C TYR A 469 -17.09 -15.46 14.52
N SER A 470 -17.29 -16.60 15.20
CA SER A 470 -18.45 -16.83 16.05
C SER A 470 -18.17 -17.90 17.09
N GLU A 471 -18.95 -17.89 18.17
CA GLU A 471 -18.89 -18.93 19.20
C GLU A 471 -19.18 -20.32 18.60
N VAL A 472 -20.16 -20.42 17.70
CA VAL A 472 -20.51 -21.68 17.03
C VAL A 472 -19.31 -22.23 16.24
N ALA A 473 -18.61 -21.37 15.50
CA ALA A 473 -17.41 -21.78 14.77
C ALA A 473 -16.32 -22.27 15.74
N MET A 474 -16.11 -21.57 16.85
CA MET A 474 -15.16 -21.98 17.89
C MET A 474 -15.51 -23.35 18.48
N GLN A 475 -16.79 -23.60 18.77
CA GLN A 475 -17.25 -24.90 19.26
C GLN A 475 -16.94 -26.02 18.28
N HIS A 476 -17.03 -25.80 16.97
CA HIS A 476 -16.65 -26.83 15.99
C HIS A 476 -15.13 -27.06 15.88
N LEU A 477 -14.32 -26.03 16.13
CA LEU A 477 -12.86 -26.08 16.01
C LEU A 477 -12.18 -26.79 17.20
N LEU A 478 -12.73 -26.64 18.40
CA LEU A 478 -12.08 -27.13 19.61
C LEU A 478 -12.38 -28.60 19.89
N PRO A 479 -11.42 -29.39 20.37
CA PRO A 479 -11.67 -30.71 20.94
C PRO A 479 -12.61 -30.64 22.15
N PRO A 480 -13.47 -31.66 22.38
CA PRO A 480 -14.38 -31.69 23.54
C PRO A 480 -13.68 -31.50 24.89
N ARG A 481 -12.45 -31.99 25.04
CA ARG A 481 -11.64 -31.87 26.26
C ARG A 481 -11.27 -30.42 26.60
N LEU A 482 -11.03 -29.59 25.58
CA LEU A 482 -10.75 -28.17 25.76
C LEU A 482 -12.03 -27.38 26.06
N ARG A 483 -13.14 -27.70 25.38
CA ARG A 483 -14.42 -26.98 25.52
C ARG A 483 -14.93 -26.92 26.95
N SER A 484 -14.72 -27.96 27.75
CA SER A 484 -15.21 -27.99 29.13
C SER A 484 -14.43 -27.11 30.11
N ARG A 485 -13.30 -26.53 29.68
CA ARG A 485 -12.35 -25.80 30.54
C ARG A 485 -12.17 -24.34 30.14
N ILE A 486 -12.84 -23.90 29.09
CA ILE A 486 -12.70 -22.55 28.55
C ILE A 486 -14.08 -21.93 28.37
N TRP A 487 -14.12 -20.60 28.42
CA TRP A 487 -15.26 -19.81 28.00
C TRP A 487 -14.96 -19.08 26.68
N SER A 488 -15.99 -18.77 25.90
CA SER A 488 -15.84 -17.91 24.73
C SER A 488 -15.82 -16.45 25.15
N ALA A 489 -14.99 -15.62 24.51
CA ALA A 489 -15.26 -14.19 24.49
C ALA A 489 -16.60 -13.94 23.79
N ASN A 490 -17.39 -12.99 24.30
CA ASN A 490 -18.70 -12.65 23.74
C ASN A 490 -18.59 -12.05 22.32
N GLU A 491 -17.54 -11.26 22.09
CA GLU A 491 -17.27 -10.65 20.78
C GLU A 491 -16.22 -11.46 20.01
N PRO A 492 -16.50 -11.83 18.75
CA PRO A 492 -15.51 -12.46 17.90
C PRO A 492 -14.49 -11.46 17.38
N LEU A 493 -13.28 -11.95 17.13
CA LEU A 493 -12.20 -11.17 16.56
C LEU A 493 -11.59 -11.88 15.35
N SER A 494 -11.71 -11.26 14.18
CA SER A 494 -11.12 -11.75 12.93
C SER A 494 -9.65 -12.15 13.11
N ALA A 495 -9.25 -13.25 12.48
CA ALA A 495 -7.87 -13.72 12.47
C ALA A 495 -6.87 -12.73 11.82
N HIS A 496 -7.36 -11.73 11.07
CA HIS A 496 -6.52 -10.83 10.28
C HIS A 496 -6.59 -9.35 10.70
N PHE A 497 -7.52 -8.95 11.56
CA PHE A 497 -7.74 -7.54 11.89
C PHE A 497 -7.48 -7.25 13.35
N ALA A 498 -6.91 -6.08 13.62
CA ALA A 498 -6.64 -5.61 14.97
C ALA A 498 -7.92 -5.55 15.80
N ALA A 499 -7.79 -5.90 17.08
CA ALA A 499 -8.85 -5.78 18.05
C ALA A 499 -9.26 -4.31 18.20
N PRO A 500 -10.54 -3.96 17.97
CA PRO A 500 -11.03 -2.62 18.25
C PRO A 500 -11.14 -2.39 19.76
N ASP A 501 -11.14 -1.14 20.21
CA ASP A 501 -11.27 -0.82 21.64
C ASP A 501 -12.55 -1.39 22.28
N SER A 502 -13.65 -1.41 21.51
CA SER A 502 -14.92 -1.99 21.94
C SER A 502 -14.82 -3.46 22.35
N PHE A 503 -13.90 -4.22 21.74
CA PHE A 503 -13.65 -5.62 22.11
C PHE A 503 -13.13 -5.74 23.55
N PHE A 504 -12.20 -4.86 23.96
CA PHE A 504 -11.65 -4.88 25.31
C PHE A 504 -12.65 -4.36 26.35
N GLU A 505 -13.49 -3.40 25.99
CA GLU A 505 -14.60 -2.95 26.82
C GLU A 505 -15.61 -4.08 27.07
N ALA A 506 -16.01 -4.80 26.01
CA ALA A 506 -16.91 -5.95 26.10
C ALA A 506 -16.30 -7.10 26.90
N LEU A 507 -15.01 -7.38 26.71
CA LEU A 507 -14.27 -8.40 27.46
C LEU A 507 -14.21 -8.05 28.96
N LEU A 508 -13.91 -6.80 29.31
CA LEU A 508 -13.89 -6.34 30.70
C LEU A 508 -15.29 -6.42 31.32
N ALA A 509 -16.34 -6.03 30.59
CA ALA A 509 -17.72 -6.15 31.05
C ALA A 509 -18.12 -7.61 31.30
N GLN A 510 -17.74 -8.53 30.39
CA GLN A 510 -17.94 -9.97 30.56
C GLN A 510 -17.25 -10.48 31.84
N CYS A 511 -16.00 -10.07 32.07
CA CYS A 511 -15.26 -10.46 33.26
C CYS A 511 -15.91 -9.90 34.54
N ARG A 512 -16.37 -8.64 34.52
CA ARG A 512 -17.03 -7.96 35.65
C ARG A 512 -18.36 -8.60 36.04
N ALA A 513 -19.07 -9.22 35.09
CA ALA A 513 -20.29 -9.95 35.39
C ALA A 513 -20.06 -11.12 36.37
N THR A 514 -18.86 -11.70 36.37
CA THR A 514 -18.48 -12.80 37.29
C THR A 514 -17.64 -12.29 38.47
N CYS A 515 -16.82 -11.26 38.25
CA CYS A 515 -16.00 -10.64 39.30
C CYS A 515 -16.04 -9.10 39.20
N PRO A 516 -16.93 -8.42 39.93
CA PRO A 516 -17.15 -6.97 39.79
C PRO A 516 -15.89 -6.11 40.01
N GLU A 517 -14.98 -6.57 40.86
CA GLU A 517 -13.74 -5.86 41.21
C GLU A 517 -12.60 -6.03 40.18
N ILE A 518 -12.82 -6.79 39.10
CA ILE A 518 -11.76 -7.09 38.13
C ILE A 518 -11.34 -5.83 37.34
N ARG A 519 -10.03 -5.67 37.20
CA ARG A 519 -9.40 -4.55 36.48
C ARG A 519 -8.71 -5.07 35.21
N PRO A 520 -8.40 -4.19 34.24
CA PRO A 520 -7.63 -4.58 33.05
C PRO A 520 -6.33 -5.33 33.38
N ALA A 521 -5.63 -4.90 34.44
CA ALA A 521 -4.39 -5.52 34.93
C ALA A 521 -4.55 -6.99 35.42
N ASP A 522 -5.77 -7.44 35.71
CA ASP A 522 -6.05 -8.82 36.16
C ASP A 522 -6.35 -9.78 35.00
N ILE A 523 -6.41 -9.26 33.77
CA ILE A 523 -6.80 -9.98 32.56
C ILE A 523 -5.58 -10.04 31.61
N LEU A 524 -4.97 -11.22 31.53
CA LEU A 524 -3.80 -11.47 30.67
C LEU A 524 -4.25 -11.86 29.25
N LEU A 525 -3.81 -11.12 28.23
CA LEU A 525 -4.00 -11.52 26.83
C LEU A 525 -2.78 -12.27 26.30
N VAL A 526 -2.99 -13.44 25.71
CA VAL A 526 -1.96 -14.26 25.08
C VAL A 526 -2.25 -14.36 23.59
N SER A 527 -1.31 -13.92 22.76
CA SER A 527 -1.46 -13.87 21.30
C SER A 527 -0.15 -14.21 20.59
N ALA A 528 -0.25 -14.80 19.41
CA ALA A 528 0.89 -14.98 18.51
C ALA A 528 1.11 -13.77 17.58
N SER A 529 0.30 -12.72 17.69
CA SER A 529 0.35 -11.53 16.83
C SER A 529 0.46 -10.24 17.64
N VAL A 530 1.54 -9.50 17.38
CA VAL A 530 1.79 -8.18 17.96
C VAL A 530 0.73 -7.18 17.53
N SER A 531 0.51 -7.03 16.23
CA SER A 531 -0.38 -5.99 15.67
C SER A 531 -1.85 -6.25 15.90
N ARG A 532 -2.25 -7.53 16.02
CA ARG A 532 -3.67 -7.90 16.09
C ARG A 532 -4.26 -7.77 17.49
N VAL A 533 -3.51 -8.21 18.50
CA VAL A 533 -4.03 -8.33 19.87
C VAL A 533 -3.08 -7.70 20.88
N THR A 534 -1.78 -8.01 20.84
CA THR A 534 -0.83 -7.55 21.87
C THR A 534 -0.77 -6.03 21.95
N ALA A 535 -0.60 -5.35 20.82
CA ALA A 535 -0.52 -3.89 20.75
C ALA A 535 -1.80 -3.21 21.28
N PRO A 536 -3.00 -3.49 20.75
CA PRO A 536 -4.21 -2.83 21.24
C PRO A 536 -4.57 -3.24 22.68
N ALA A 537 -4.25 -4.47 23.11
CA ALA A 537 -4.44 -4.90 24.49
C ALA A 537 -3.56 -4.13 25.48
N SER A 538 -2.29 -3.89 25.13
CA SER A 538 -1.41 -3.05 25.93
C SER A 538 -1.96 -1.63 26.06
N LEU A 539 -2.52 -1.05 25.00
CA LEU A 539 -3.17 0.28 25.05
C LEU A 539 -4.40 0.30 25.95
N ALA A 540 -5.18 -0.79 25.94
CA ALA A 540 -6.32 -0.98 26.85
C ALA A 540 -5.89 -1.28 28.31
N GLY A 541 -4.58 -1.28 28.62
CA GLY A 541 -4.05 -1.42 29.97
C GLY A 541 -3.99 -2.85 30.49
N HIS A 542 -4.00 -3.83 29.59
CA HIS A 542 -3.90 -5.23 29.94
C HIS A 542 -2.45 -5.76 29.86
N PRO A 543 -2.04 -6.67 30.76
CA PRO A 543 -0.81 -7.41 30.57
C PRO A 543 -0.92 -8.32 29.35
N THR A 544 0.18 -8.45 28.61
CA THR A 544 0.19 -9.18 27.35
C THR A 544 1.35 -10.16 27.26
N VAL A 545 1.09 -11.31 26.64
CA VAL A 545 2.11 -12.30 26.30
C VAL A 545 2.16 -12.46 24.80
N LEU A 546 3.35 -12.30 24.22
CA LEU A 546 3.61 -12.72 22.85
C LEU A 546 4.07 -14.18 22.85
N LEU A 547 3.32 -15.04 22.16
CA LEU A 547 3.62 -16.46 22.01
C LEU A 547 4.37 -16.70 20.69
N GLU A 548 5.68 -16.93 20.76
CA GLU A 548 6.55 -17.15 19.60
C GLU A 548 6.60 -18.63 19.20
N ARG A 549 5.48 -19.13 18.65
CA ARG A 549 5.42 -20.50 18.13
C ARG A 549 6.40 -20.72 16.97
N SER A 550 7.09 -21.86 16.99
CA SER A 550 7.91 -22.29 15.87
C SER A 550 7.06 -22.57 14.63
N GLY A 551 7.36 -21.92 13.50
CA GLY A 551 6.66 -22.16 12.23
C GLY A 551 5.40 -21.31 12.00
N THR A 552 5.08 -20.42 12.95
CA THR A 552 4.02 -19.41 12.80
C THR A 552 4.61 -18.13 12.21
N ILE A 553 4.08 -17.69 11.07
CA ILE A 553 4.50 -16.48 10.38
C ILE A 553 4.14 -15.26 11.22
N ALA A 554 2.94 -15.24 11.80
CA ALA A 554 2.42 -14.09 12.54
C ALA A 554 3.30 -13.68 13.74
N SER A 555 3.96 -14.64 14.40
CA SER A 555 4.79 -14.39 15.58
C SER A 555 6.21 -13.93 15.26
N ARG A 556 6.64 -14.03 14.00
CA ARG A 556 7.98 -13.61 13.55
C ARG A 556 8.00 -12.22 12.93
N VAL A 557 6.83 -11.58 12.79
CA VAL A 557 6.73 -10.23 12.23
C VAL A 557 7.24 -9.23 13.27
N GLN A 558 8.47 -8.74 13.07
CA GLN A 558 8.98 -7.60 13.83
C GLN A 558 8.22 -6.34 13.41
N PHE A 559 7.35 -5.86 14.30
CA PHE A 559 6.48 -4.73 14.03
C PHE A 559 7.02 -3.47 14.70
N LEU A 560 7.47 -2.49 13.90
CA LEU A 560 7.73 -1.13 14.35
C LEU A 560 6.40 -0.34 14.28
N VAL A 561 5.63 -0.38 15.37
CA VAL A 561 4.32 0.27 15.49
C VAL A 561 4.45 1.72 15.98
N ALA A 562 5.41 1.99 16.87
CA ALA A 562 5.49 3.27 17.56
C ALA A 562 6.34 4.30 16.82
N ARG A 563 6.03 5.58 17.07
CA ARG A 563 6.74 6.73 16.48
C ARG A 563 8.17 6.90 16.99
N VAL A 564 8.51 6.29 18.13
CA VAL A 564 9.85 6.33 18.73
C VAL A 564 10.46 4.91 18.82
N PRO A 565 11.80 4.74 18.67
CA PRO A 565 12.46 3.43 18.67
C PRO A 565 12.20 2.57 19.91
N HIS A 566 11.90 3.21 21.04
CA HIS A 566 11.57 2.55 22.33
C HIS A 566 10.07 2.47 22.60
N GLY A 567 9.23 2.92 21.68
CA GLY A 567 7.79 3.06 21.92
C GLY A 567 6.99 1.84 21.53
N ASN A 568 7.59 0.83 20.87
CA ASN A 568 6.83 -0.33 20.39
C ASN A 568 6.15 -1.05 21.55
N PRO A 569 5.01 -1.73 21.31
CA PRO A 569 4.38 -2.55 22.33
C PRO A 569 5.38 -3.60 22.82
N VAL A 570 5.86 -3.41 24.05
CA VAL A 570 6.67 -4.41 24.75
C VAL A 570 5.68 -5.32 25.46
N PRO A 571 5.53 -6.58 25.03
CA PRO A 571 4.69 -7.53 25.76
C PRO A 571 5.27 -7.71 27.17
N SER A 572 4.39 -7.90 28.15
CA SER A 572 4.79 -8.19 29.54
C SER A 572 5.69 -9.42 29.64
N LEU A 573 5.54 -10.36 28.69
CA LEU A 573 6.38 -11.55 28.58
C LEU A 573 6.40 -12.08 27.13
N VAL A 574 7.52 -12.67 26.72
CA VAL A 574 7.64 -13.44 25.46
C VAL A 574 7.98 -14.89 25.80
N VAL A 575 7.24 -15.84 25.26
CA VAL A 575 7.44 -17.29 25.50
C VAL A 575 7.18 -18.10 24.23
N GLY A 576 7.82 -19.26 24.11
CA GLY A 576 7.66 -20.13 22.94
C GLY A 576 6.42 -21.03 22.97
N ASP A 577 5.89 -21.32 24.16
CA ASP A 577 4.75 -22.21 24.36
C ASP A 577 3.99 -21.91 25.67
N LEU A 578 2.82 -22.54 25.84
CA LEU A 578 1.94 -22.28 26.98
C LEU A 578 2.41 -22.98 28.27
N ASP A 579 3.22 -24.04 28.17
CA ASP A 579 3.81 -24.69 29.34
C ASP A 579 4.82 -23.74 30.00
N VAL A 580 5.69 -23.09 29.21
CA VAL A 580 6.62 -22.06 29.69
C VAL A 580 5.87 -20.85 30.25
N LEU A 581 4.77 -20.43 29.64
CA LEU A 581 3.92 -19.37 30.21
C LEU A 581 3.40 -19.75 31.61
N TYR A 582 2.91 -20.98 31.76
CA TYR A 582 2.43 -21.49 33.04
C TYR A 582 3.52 -21.48 34.11
N GLU A 583 4.72 -21.97 33.78
CA GLU A 583 5.88 -21.95 34.69
C GLU A 583 6.23 -20.54 35.14
N ARG A 584 6.32 -19.58 34.19
CA ARG A 584 6.64 -18.18 34.48
C ARG A 584 5.62 -17.52 35.40
N LEU A 585 4.33 -17.79 35.18
CA LEU A 585 3.26 -17.27 36.03
C LEU A 585 3.24 -17.88 37.44
N ASN A 586 3.91 -19.03 37.66
CA ASN A 586 4.05 -19.63 38.99
C ASN A 586 5.23 -19.05 39.76
N VAL A 587 6.37 -18.84 39.09
CA VAL A 587 7.53 -18.19 39.71
C VAL A 587 7.16 -16.80 40.21
N HIS A 588 6.37 -16.03 39.45
CA HIS A 588 5.90 -14.72 39.89
C HIS A 588 4.93 -14.75 41.08
N ARG A 589 4.26 -15.88 41.34
CA ARG A 589 3.36 -16.03 42.49
C ARG A 589 4.11 -16.31 43.79
N GLU A 590 5.30 -16.91 43.73
CA GLU A 590 6.11 -17.20 44.92
C GLU A 590 6.93 -15.98 45.40
N VAL A 591 7.09 -14.97 44.55
CA VAL A 591 7.91 -13.77 44.82
C VAL A 591 7.05 -12.54 45.21
N ALA A 592 5.74 -12.55 44.90
CA ALA A 592 4.77 -11.52 45.26
C ALA A 592 3.98 -11.91 46.51
#